data_AF-A0A2S7T496-F1
#
_entry.id   AF-A0A2S7T496-F1
#
_cell.length_a   1.000
_cell.length_b   1.000
_cell.length_c   1.000
_cell.angle_alpha   90.00
_cell.angle_beta   90.00
_cell.angle_gamma   90.00
#
_symmetry.space_group_name_H-M   'P 1'
#
loop_
_entity.id
_entity.type
_entity.pdbx_description
1 polymer ?
#
loop_
_entity_poly.entity_id
_entity_poly.type
_entity_poly.pdbx_seq_one_letter_code
_entity_poly.pdbx_strand_id
1 'polypeptide(L)'
;MRSWGLLKIVIVGLVWTGTTVVLPVVDTGLPWHIDLFFFGLQRFVLVLILMIPFEIRDRKADSRELYTLPQRYGVRPTQWIGYLLILFLFVLTFMRSRFSEGEVLVRLGLSLFLFVLIYFSRNQSGRYYAGLLVEAVPIFYCAALWWVLYGLN
;
A
#
# COMPACT_ATOMS: atom_id res chain seq x y z
N MET A 1 1.50 -5.44 23.78
CA MET A 1 1.73 -5.46 22.31
C MET A 1 2.94 -4.58 21.91
N ARG A 2 4.02 -4.53 22.70
CA ARG A 2 5.08 -3.50 22.60
C ARG A 2 6.36 -3.90 21.82
N SER A 3 6.39 -5.04 21.12
CA SER A 3 7.63 -5.58 20.53
C SER A 3 7.52 -6.21 19.13
N TRP A 4 6.42 -5.95 18.39
CA TRP A 4 6.20 -6.58 17.08
C TRP A 4 5.89 -5.53 16.01
N GLY A 5 6.93 -4.85 15.48
CA GLY A 5 6.78 -3.86 14.41
C GLY A 5 6.01 -4.37 13.18
N LEU A 6 6.26 -5.62 12.77
CA LEU A 6 5.52 -6.26 11.67
C LEU A 6 4.02 -6.44 11.99
N LEU A 7 3.68 -6.77 13.23
CA LEU A 7 2.28 -6.96 13.63
C LEU A 7 1.50 -5.64 13.55
N LYS A 8 2.14 -4.52 13.91
CA LYS A 8 1.56 -3.18 13.80
C LYS A 8 1.12 -2.87 12.37
N ILE A 9 2.00 -3.06 11.38
CA ILE A 9 1.67 -2.74 9.99
C ILE A 9 0.57 -3.66 9.44
N VAL A 10 0.55 -4.94 9.84
CA VAL A 10 -0.51 -5.89 9.45
C VAL A 10 -1.85 -5.48 10.03
N ILE A 11 -1.92 -5.11 11.31
CA ILE A 11 -3.15 -4.63 11.94
C ILE A 11 -3.66 -3.37 11.23
N VAL A 12 -2.79 -2.40 10.94
CA VAL A 12 -3.15 -1.18 10.21
C VAL A 12 -3.73 -1.53 8.83
N GLY A 13 -3.09 -2.44 8.09
CA GLY A 13 -3.60 -2.92 6.81
C GLY A 13 -4.98 -3.57 6.91
N LEU A 14 -5.19 -4.41 7.92
CA LEU A 14 -6.47 -5.10 8.14
C LEU A 14 -7.59 -4.12 8.50
N VAL A 15 -7.32 -3.15 9.39
CA VAL A 15 -8.30 -2.12 9.76
C VAL A 15 -8.70 -1.30 8.54
N TRP A 16 -7.73 -0.83 7.74
CA TRP A 16 -8.01 -0.06 6.52
C TRP A 16 -8.78 -0.86 5.46
N THR A 17 -8.45 -2.13 5.28
CA THR A 17 -9.17 -3.00 4.35
C THR A 17 -10.59 -3.28 4.85
N GLY A 18 -10.71 -3.52 6.16
CA GLY A 18 -11.99 -3.68 6.84
C GLY A 18 -12.89 -2.47 6.62
N THR A 19 -12.39 -1.27 6.85
CA THR A 19 -13.17 -0.03 6.74
C THR A 19 -13.47 0.38 5.31
N THR A 20 -12.55 0.18 4.36
CA THR A 20 -12.71 0.66 2.97
C THR A 20 -13.25 -0.37 1.99
N VAL A 21 -13.32 -1.65 2.37
CA VAL A 21 -13.81 -2.72 1.50
C VAL A 21 -14.86 -3.56 2.22
N VAL A 22 -14.53 -4.15 3.37
CA VAL A 22 -15.43 -5.11 4.03
C VAL A 22 -16.71 -4.45 4.53
N LEU A 23 -16.62 -3.32 5.24
CA LEU A 23 -17.78 -2.61 5.76
C LEU A 23 -18.73 -2.15 4.64
N PRO A 24 -18.29 -1.47 3.56
CA PRO A 24 -19.17 -1.11 2.45
C PRO A 24 -19.85 -2.31 1.76
N VAL A 25 -19.16 -3.44 1.61
CA VAL A 25 -19.74 -4.64 1.00
C VAL A 25 -20.87 -5.19 1.85
N VAL A 26 -20.65 -5.27 3.17
CA VAL A 26 -21.66 -5.76 4.11
C VAL A 26 -22.86 -4.82 4.14
N ASP A 27 -22.63 -3.51 4.14
CA ASP A 27 -23.67 -2.47 4.14
C ASP A 27 -24.53 -2.49 2.86
N THR A 28 -23.90 -2.69 1.70
CA THR A 28 -24.60 -2.78 0.40
C THR A 28 -25.27 -4.13 0.14
N GLY A 29 -25.07 -5.13 1.02
CA GLY A 29 -25.59 -6.48 0.84
C GLY A 29 -25.03 -7.21 -0.38
N LEU A 30 -23.90 -6.76 -0.92
CA LEU A 30 -23.27 -7.37 -2.09
C LEU A 30 -22.80 -8.80 -1.75
N PRO A 31 -23.07 -9.80 -2.60
CA PRO A 31 -22.60 -11.15 -2.37
C PRO A 31 -21.07 -11.20 -2.47
N TRP A 32 -20.46 -11.99 -1.60
CA TRP A 32 -19.02 -12.25 -1.66
C TRP A 32 -18.67 -13.02 -2.92
N HIS A 33 -17.71 -12.51 -3.67
CA HIS A 33 -17.16 -13.13 -4.88
C HIS A 33 -15.65 -12.95 -4.98
N ILE A 34 -15.00 -13.78 -5.79
CA ILE A 34 -13.53 -13.86 -5.88
C ILE A 34 -12.89 -12.53 -6.28
N ASP A 35 -13.53 -11.76 -7.16
CA ASP A 35 -13.02 -10.45 -7.59
C ASP A 35 -13.00 -9.43 -6.43
N LEU A 36 -13.97 -9.50 -5.51
CA LEU A 36 -13.98 -8.68 -4.30
C LEU A 36 -12.87 -9.08 -3.34
N PHE A 37 -12.62 -10.40 -3.21
CA PHE A 37 -11.50 -10.89 -2.41
C PHE A 37 -10.18 -10.33 -2.94
N PHE A 38 -9.94 -10.40 -4.25
CA PHE A 38 -8.74 -9.82 -4.86
C PHE A 38 -8.68 -8.29 -4.71
N PHE A 39 -9.81 -7.59 -4.81
CA PHE A 39 -9.86 -6.15 -4.55
C PHE A 39 -9.48 -5.81 -3.09
N GLY A 40 -10.02 -6.55 -2.12
CA GLY A 40 -9.65 -6.42 -0.71
C GLY A 40 -8.18 -6.73 -0.46
N LEU A 41 -7.66 -7.79 -1.08
CA LEU A 41 -6.25 -8.17 -0.97
C LEU A 41 -5.32 -7.11 -1.58
N GLN A 42 -5.67 -6.56 -2.74
CA GLN A 42 -4.94 -5.44 -3.35
C GLN A 42 -4.92 -4.23 -2.42
N ARG A 43 -6.06 -3.90 -1.78
CA ARG A 43 -6.14 -2.79 -0.82
C ARG A 43 -5.25 -3.02 0.39
N PHE A 44 -5.28 -4.23 0.94
CA PHE A 44 -4.43 -4.64 2.06
C PHE A 44 -2.95 -4.49 1.73
N VAL A 45 -2.51 -5.06 0.60
CA VAL A 45 -1.12 -5.00 0.13
C VAL A 45 -0.69 -3.55 -0.13
N LEU A 46 -1.55 -2.73 -0.74
CA LEU A 46 -1.27 -1.31 -0.96
C LEU A 46 -0.99 -0.57 0.35
N VAL A 47 -1.81 -0.80 1.39
CA VAL A 47 -1.58 -0.18 2.70
C VAL A 47 -0.25 -0.64 3.31
N LEU A 48 0.10 -1.92 3.20
CA LEU A 48 1.41 -2.41 3.67
C LEU A 48 2.58 -1.72 2.95
N ILE A 49 2.49 -1.52 1.64
CA ILE A 49 3.52 -0.82 0.85
C ILE A 49 3.66 0.61 1.34
N LEU A 50 2.54 1.33 1.56
CA LEU A 50 2.56 2.71 2.04
C LEU A 50 3.16 2.84 3.44
N MET A 51 3.08 1.80 4.28
CA MET A 51 3.72 1.79 5.61
C MET A 51 5.25 1.70 5.55
N ILE A 52 5.84 1.19 4.47
CA ILE A 52 7.30 0.99 4.35
C ILE A 52 8.08 2.31 4.46
N PRO A 53 7.77 3.37 3.68
CA PRO A 53 8.41 4.67 3.85
C PRO A 53 8.28 5.27 5.26
N PHE A 54 7.13 5.10 5.92
CA PHE A 54 6.92 5.59 7.28
C PHE A 54 7.82 4.87 8.29
N GLU A 55 7.89 3.54 8.22
CA GLU A 55 8.78 2.75 9.09
C GLU A 55 10.25 3.17 8.90
N ILE A 56 10.69 3.38 7.64
CA ILE A 56 12.07 3.80 7.33
C ILE A 56 12.37 5.20 7.90
N ARG A 57 11.43 6.14 7.78
CA ARG A 57 11.58 7.50 8.31
C ARG A 57 11.64 7.50 9.83
N ASP A 58 10.70 6.80 10.47
CA ASP A 58 10.48 6.89 11.92
C ASP A 58 11.56 6.15 12.72
N ARG A 59 12.36 5.28 12.05
CA ARG A 59 13.53 4.59 12.61
C ARG A 59 14.43 5.45 13.52
N LYS A 60 14.67 6.73 13.16
CA LYS A 60 15.58 7.63 13.90
C LYS A 60 14.94 8.24 15.16
N ALA A 61 13.62 8.41 15.16
CA ALA A 61 12.88 9.02 16.26
C ALA A 61 12.30 7.97 17.23
N ASP A 62 12.03 6.77 16.72
CA ASP A 62 11.50 5.64 17.48
C ASP A 62 12.51 5.10 18.48
N SER A 63 12.05 4.77 19.69
CA SER A 63 12.88 4.08 20.67
C SER A 63 13.33 2.71 20.14
N ARG A 64 14.53 2.26 20.55
CA ARG A 64 15.12 0.99 20.09
C ARG A 64 14.31 -0.25 20.53
N GLU A 65 13.42 -0.09 21.49
CA GLU A 65 12.57 -1.15 22.05
C GLU A 65 11.35 -1.48 21.18
N LEU A 66 11.08 -0.69 20.14
CA LEU A 66 9.92 -0.88 19.25
C LEU A 66 10.14 -1.99 18.19
N TYR A 67 11.39 -2.39 17.95
CA TYR A 67 11.77 -3.45 17.00
C TYR A 67 11.06 -3.33 15.64
N THR A 68 11.02 -2.11 15.09
CA THR A 68 10.44 -1.85 13.75
C THR A 68 11.20 -2.60 12.66
N LEU A 69 10.60 -2.77 11.48
CA LEU A 69 11.25 -3.47 10.37
C LEU A 69 12.68 -2.95 10.07
N PRO A 70 12.91 -1.64 9.93
CA PRO A 70 14.24 -1.11 9.66
C PRO A 70 15.15 -1.07 10.89
N GLN A 71 14.61 -1.14 12.11
CA GLN A 71 15.43 -1.33 13.33
C GLN A 71 15.91 -2.78 13.45
N ARG A 72 15.07 -3.77 13.12
CA ARG A 72 15.37 -5.20 13.26
C ARG A 72 16.22 -5.76 12.13
N TYR A 73 15.92 -5.39 10.88
CA TYR A 73 16.58 -5.94 9.69
C TYR A 73 17.44 -4.91 8.95
N GLY A 74 17.34 -3.63 9.29
CA GLY A 74 17.99 -2.54 8.58
C GLY A 74 17.14 -2.00 7.41
N VAL A 75 17.51 -0.82 6.92
CA VAL A 75 16.74 -0.10 5.89
C VAL A 75 16.68 -0.86 4.55
N ARG A 76 17.79 -1.48 4.12
CA ARG A 76 17.85 -2.17 2.82
C ARG A 76 16.89 -3.37 2.75
N PRO A 77 16.86 -4.30 3.74
CA PRO A 77 15.85 -5.36 3.74
C PRO A 77 14.41 -4.84 3.79
N THR A 78 14.14 -3.75 4.53
CA THR A 78 12.81 -3.13 4.55
C THR A 78 12.38 -2.59 3.17
N GLN A 79 13.30 -2.00 2.40
CA GLN A 79 13.03 -1.60 1.01
C GLN A 79 12.72 -2.81 0.11
N TRP A 80 13.48 -3.90 0.25
CA TRP A 80 13.24 -5.13 -0.52
C TRP A 80 11.88 -5.76 -0.22
N ILE A 81 11.44 -5.77 1.05
CA ILE A 81 10.07 -6.19 1.41
C ILE A 81 9.05 -5.33 0.65
N GLY A 82 9.25 -4.01 0.62
CA GLY A 82 8.42 -3.10 -0.14
C GLY A 82 8.37 -3.40 -1.64
N TYR A 83 9.52 -3.65 -2.27
CA TYR A 83 9.58 -4.01 -3.69
C TYR A 83 8.91 -5.34 -4.01
N LEU A 84 9.05 -6.33 -3.14
CA LEU A 84 8.35 -7.61 -3.27
C LEU A 84 6.84 -7.43 -3.17
N LEU A 85 6.37 -6.59 -2.24
CA LEU A 85 4.96 -6.26 -2.10
C LEU A 85 4.42 -5.50 -3.32
N ILE A 86 5.20 -4.58 -3.92
CA ILE A 86 4.82 -3.88 -5.16
C ILE A 86 4.68 -4.86 -6.32
N LEU A 87 5.64 -5.79 -6.48
CA LEU A 87 5.54 -6.83 -7.49
C LEU A 87 4.28 -7.68 -7.27
N PHE A 88 4.03 -8.07 -6.02
CA PHE A 88 2.83 -8.83 -5.66
C PHE A 88 1.54 -8.05 -5.97
N LEU A 89 1.48 -6.76 -5.63
CA LEU A 89 0.36 -5.87 -5.97
C LEU A 89 0.11 -5.85 -7.48
N PHE A 90 1.17 -5.74 -8.28
CA PHE A 90 1.05 -5.72 -9.73
C PHE A 90 0.54 -7.06 -10.27
N VAL A 91 1.07 -8.20 -9.79
CA VAL A 91 0.59 -9.54 -10.18
C VAL A 91 -0.89 -9.74 -9.84
N LEU A 92 -1.35 -9.24 -8.69
CA LEU A 92 -2.77 -9.30 -8.30
C LEU A 92 -3.70 -8.59 -9.28
N THR A 93 -3.20 -7.67 -10.12
CA THR A 93 -3.98 -7.02 -11.20
C THR A 93 -4.57 -8.04 -12.16
N PHE A 94 -3.81 -9.09 -12.48
CA PHE A 94 -4.16 -10.11 -13.47
C PHE A 94 -4.96 -11.27 -12.88
N MET A 95 -5.16 -11.30 -11.56
CA MET A 95 -5.93 -12.34 -10.88
C MET A 95 -7.45 -12.07 -10.89
N ARG A 96 -7.87 -10.86 -11.26
CA ARG A 96 -9.29 -10.50 -11.39
C ARG A 96 -9.85 -11.01 -12.71
N SER A 97 -11.11 -11.43 -12.69
CA SER A 97 -11.80 -12.01 -13.85
C SER A 97 -12.02 -11.01 -14.99
N ARG A 98 -12.06 -9.72 -14.67
CA ARG A 98 -12.17 -8.60 -15.62
C ARG A 98 -11.17 -7.52 -15.26
N PHE A 99 -10.37 -7.09 -16.23
CA PHE A 99 -9.49 -5.93 -16.13
C PHE A 99 -9.49 -5.22 -17.49
N SER A 100 -9.38 -3.89 -17.49
CA SER A 100 -9.22 -3.10 -18.71
C SER A 100 -7.75 -2.75 -18.94
N GLU A 101 -7.36 -2.49 -20.19
CA GLU A 101 -6.01 -2.02 -20.52
C GLU A 101 -5.64 -0.74 -19.74
N GLY A 102 -6.61 0.16 -19.58
CA GLY A 102 -6.45 1.37 -18.77
C GLY A 102 -6.19 1.08 -17.30
N GLU A 103 -6.89 0.13 -16.69
CA GLU A 103 -6.62 -0.29 -15.29
C GLU A 103 -5.21 -0.85 -15.13
N VAL A 104 -4.75 -1.66 -16.09
CA VAL A 104 -3.39 -2.23 -16.07
C VAL A 104 -2.35 -1.11 -16.15
N LEU A 105 -2.55 -0.13 -17.03
CA LEU A 105 -1.63 1.00 -17.18
C LEU A 105 -1.57 1.87 -15.92
N VAL A 106 -2.72 2.16 -15.29
CA VAL A 106 -2.78 2.90 -14.02
C VAL A 106 -2.07 2.14 -12.90
N ARG A 107 -2.29 0.83 -12.79
CA ARG A 107 -1.63 -0.01 -11.76
C ARG A 107 -0.13 -0.13 -12.01
N LEU A 108 0.31 -0.18 -13.27
CA LEU A 108 1.73 -0.13 -13.62
C LEU A 108 2.35 1.21 -13.19
N GLY A 109 1.70 2.33 -13.53
CA GLY A 109 2.14 3.66 -13.13
C GLY A 109 2.22 3.82 -11.61
N LEU A 110 1.21 3.32 -10.87
CA LEU A 110 1.22 3.28 -9.41
C LEU A 110 2.41 2.47 -8.88
N SER A 111 2.64 1.26 -9.40
CA SER A 111 3.75 0.41 -8.96
C SER A 111 5.11 1.07 -9.18
N LEU A 112 5.32 1.72 -10.32
CA LEU A 112 6.55 2.48 -10.60
C LEU A 112 6.70 3.67 -9.64
N PHE A 113 5.61 4.39 -9.37
CA PHE A 113 5.63 5.52 -8.42
C PHE A 113 5.96 5.05 -7.00
N LEU A 114 5.34 3.97 -6.52
CA LEU A 114 5.63 3.36 -5.22
C LEU A 114 7.09 2.89 -5.13
N PHE A 115 7.65 2.33 -6.22
CA PHE A 115 9.05 1.93 -6.28
C PHE A 115 9.98 3.13 -6.05
N VAL A 116 9.72 4.23 -6.75
CA VAL A 116 10.47 5.49 -6.59
C VAL A 116 10.34 6.03 -5.16
N LEU A 117 9.13 6.00 -4.59
CA LEU A 117 8.88 6.45 -3.22
C LEU A 117 9.73 5.69 -2.20
N ILE A 118 9.75 4.36 -2.30
CA ILE A 118 10.53 3.48 -1.42
C ILE A 118 12.03 3.67 -1.65
N TYR A 119 12.49 3.83 -2.89
CA TYR A 119 13.90 4.07 -3.19
C TYR A 119 14.43 5.32 -2.48
N PHE A 120 13.71 6.43 -2.60
CA PHE A 120 14.11 7.72 -2.01
C PHE A 120 13.90 7.80 -0.49
N SER A 121 13.05 6.94 0.10
CA SER A 121 12.82 6.91 1.55
C SER A 121 14.11 6.68 2.38
N ARG A 122 15.15 6.10 1.77
CA ARG A 122 16.47 5.92 2.39
C ARG A 122 17.23 7.24 2.57
N ASN A 123 17.19 8.12 1.58
CA ASN A 123 18.02 9.31 1.52
C ASN A 123 17.28 10.57 1.99
N GLN A 124 15.95 10.59 1.89
CA GLN A 124 15.12 11.73 2.26
C GLN A 124 14.32 11.43 3.53
N SER A 125 14.93 11.64 4.70
CA SER A 125 14.24 11.59 6.00
C SER A 125 13.54 12.92 6.35
N GLY A 126 13.28 13.79 5.37
CA GLY A 126 12.61 15.07 5.59
C GLY A 126 11.15 14.88 5.99
N ARG A 127 10.67 15.67 6.95
CA ARG A 127 9.31 15.58 7.53
C ARG A 127 8.20 15.63 6.46
N TYR A 128 8.42 16.40 5.38
CA TYR A 128 7.46 16.60 4.29
C TYR A 128 7.44 15.48 3.23
N TYR A 129 8.55 14.77 3.04
CA TYR A 129 8.67 13.76 1.97
C TYR A 129 7.72 12.59 2.23
N ALA A 130 7.80 11.94 3.39
CA ALA A 130 6.89 10.85 3.70
C ALA A 130 5.49 11.33 4.06
N GLY A 131 5.37 12.45 4.80
CA GLY A 131 4.09 12.94 5.29
C GLY A 131 3.15 13.42 4.18
N LEU A 132 3.65 14.11 3.16
CA LEU A 132 2.77 14.70 2.14
C LEU A 132 2.70 13.84 0.87
N LEU A 133 3.83 13.33 0.37
CA LEU A 133 3.84 12.58 -0.90
C LEU A 133 3.29 11.17 -0.77
N VAL A 134 3.60 10.46 0.32
CA VAL A 134 3.13 9.07 0.52
C VAL A 134 1.65 9.05 0.89
N GLU A 135 1.20 9.98 1.74
CA GLU A 135 -0.23 10.10 2.11
C GLU A 135 -1.11 10.54 0.94
N ALA A 136 -0.56 11.24 -0.06
CA ALA A 136 -1.31 11.63 -1.25
C ALA A 136 -1.49 10.49 -2.27
N VAL A 137 -0.70 9.41 -2.19
CA VAL A 137 -0.77 8.27 -3.13
C VAL A 137 -2.20 7.72 -3.30
N PRO A 138 -2.96 7.43 -2.22
CA PRO A 138 -4.32 6.90 -2.36
C PRO A 138 -5.27 7.85 -3.07
N ILE A 139 -5.09 9.17 -2.91
CA ILE A 139 -5.92 10.20 -3.55
C ILE A 139 -5.63 10.23 -5.06
N PHE A 140 -4.36 10.30 -5.44
CA PHE A 140 -3.97 10.27 -6.85
C PHE A 140 -4.37 8.97 -7.54
N TYR A 141 -4.23 7.83 -6.85
CA TYR A 141 -4.67 6.55 -7.38
C TYR A 141 -6.18 6.49 -7.59
N CYS A 142 -6.97 6.97 -6.62
CA CYS A 142 -8.42 7.05 -6.74
C CYS A 142 -8.83 7.94 -7.93
N ALA A 143 -8.23 9.12 -8.05
CA ALA A 143 -8.49 10.05 -9.16
C ALA A 143 -8.14 9.44 -10.53
N ALA A 144 -6.99 8.76 -10.63
CA ALA A 144 -6.55 8.10 -11.87
C ALA A 144 -7.49 6.95 -12.28
N LEU A 145 -7.91 6.12 -11.33
CA LEU A 145 -8.89 5.06 -11.59
C LEU A 145 -10.24 5.63 -12.01
N TRP A 146 -10.72 6.67 -11.31
CA TRP A 146 -12.00 7.29 -11.64
C TRP A 146 -11.99 7.89 -13.04
N TRP A 147 -10.90 8.56 -13.43
CA TRP A 147 -10.72 9.07 -14.79
C TRP A 147 -10.78 7.97 -15.85
N VAL A 148 -10.09 6.85 -15.64
CA VAL A 148 -10.09 5.73 -16.60
C VAL A 148 -11.47 5.06 -16.70
N LEU A 149 -12.18 4.93 -15.58
CA LEU A 149 -13.46 4.22 -15.54
C LEU A 149 -14.65 5.05 -16.04
N TYR A 150 -14.62 6.38 -15.83
CA TYR A 150 -15.77 7.25 -16.08
C TYR A 150 -15.47 8.44 -17.01
N GLY A 151 -14.21 8.79 -17.21
CA GLY A 151 -13.79 9.94 -18.02
C GLY A 151 -13.52 9.63 -19.50
N LEU A 152 -13.65 8.37 -19.92
CA LEU A 152 -13.56 7.96 -21.34
C LEU A 152 -14.94 7.82 -22.02
N ASN A 153 -15.99 8.41 -21.44
CA ASN A 153 -17.33 8.52 -22.06
C ASN A 153 -17.54 9.89 -22.69
#